data_AF-A0A2N6D0R3-F1
#
_entry.id   AF-A0A2N6D0R3-F1
#
_cell.length_a   1.000
_cell.length_b   1.000
_cell.length_c   1.000
_cell.angle_alpha   90.00
_cell.angle_beta   90.00
_cell.angle_gamma   90.00
#
_symmetry.space_group_name_H-M   'P 1'
#
loop_
_entity.id
_entity.type
_entity.pdbx_description
1 polymer ?
#
loop_
_entity_poly.entity_id
_entity_poly.type
_entity_poly.pdbx_seq_one_letter_code
_entity_poly.pdbx_strand_id
1 'polypeptide(L)'
;MQTLDTPAGSFILRRYPLRKQETLRAWDAADEYLLAHLGNEISGRILIINDGFGALSCALARYGPTRQSDSYLADWSARENLKANGLDESGVDFIGSLDEPQGAYDLVLIRVTKTLALLEHELIRLRPHLKPESRVIGCGMSKQIHTSTLQLFERIIGPTTTSLAHKKARLIFAAVGADLEIPASSYPVCYPLEGTDFQLINHANVFSRDQLDIGTRLLLAHIPASDGYRDIIDLGCGNGVVGLMAAQQNPAATLHFVDESAMAVASAQATFAGSGLANPARFSQGDALSGFPPASADLILCNPPFHQGSVVGDEIAWRMFNQARRVLRTGGELRIIGNRHLNYHVKLKRLYCNVRQVAADRKFVVLKSFKAG
;
A
#
# COMPACT_ATOMS: atom_id res chain seq x y z
N MET A 1 23.33 -3.36 10.19
CA MET A 1 22.45 -2.49 11.01
C MET A 1 22.79 -1.06 10.63
N GLN A 2 21.81 -0.22 10.34
CA GLN A 2 22.05 1.15 9.87
C GLN A 2 21.48 2.13 10.88
N THR A 3 22.22 3.20 11.13
CA THR A 3 21.87 4.25 12.10
C THR A 3 21.51 5.52 11.34
N LEU A 4 20.36 6.10 11.66
CA LEU A 4 19.93 7.42 11.23
C LEU A 4 20.31 8.43 12.31
N ASP A 5 21.26 9.32 12.01
CA ASP A 5 21.65 10.41 12.89
C ASP A 5 20.83 11.66 12.56
N THR A 6 20.25 12.27 13.59
CA THR A 6 19.35 13.43 13.48
C THR A 6 19.68 14.43 14.59
N PRO A 7 19.21 15.69 14.49
CA PRO A 7 19.28 16.63 15.61
C PRO A 7 18.61 16.11 16.89
N ALA A 8 17.64 15.20 16.76
CA ALA A 8 16.92 14.60 17.86
C ALA A 8 17.62 13.40 18.52
N GLY A 9 18.70 12.89 17.91
CA GLY A 9 19.42 11.70 18.36
C GLY A 9 19.71 10.72 17.22
N SER A 10 20.29 9.58 17.59
CA SER A 10 20.67 8.49 16.68
C SER A 10 19.72 7.31 16.83
N PHE A 11 19.15 6.84 15.72
CA PHE A 11 18.14 5.79 15.70
C PHE A 11 18.59 4.61 14.84
N ILE A 12 18.52 3.41 15.39
CA ILE A 12 18.76 2.17 14.67
C ILE A 12 17.48 1.81 13.91
N LEU A 13 17.52 1.89 12.58
CA LEU A 13 16.34 1.61 11.76
C LEU A 13 16.59 0.40 10.85
N ARG A 14 15.56 -0.42 10.69
CA ARG A 14 15.55 -1.60 9.83
C ARG A 14 14.40 -1.54 8.85
N ARG A 15 14.66 -2.06 7.65
CA ARG A 15 13.65 -2.25 6.61
C ARG A 15 12.96 -3.58 6.86
N TYR A 16 11.69 -3.53 7.21
CA TYR A 16 10.90 -4.73 7.46
C TYR A 16 10.04 -5.10 6.22
N PRO A 17 9.74 -6.39 6.01
CA PRO A 17 10.24 -7.56 6.76
C PRO A 17 11.75 -7.75 6.57
N LEU A 18 12.43 -8.24 7.62
CA LEU A 18 13.88 -8.42 7.61
C LEU A 18 14.34 -9.41 6.54
N ARG A 19 15.50 -9.13 5.94
CA ARG A 19 16.09 -9.95 4.88
C ARG A 19 17.56 -10.24 5.16
N LYS A 20 18.03 -11.38 4.67
CA LYS A 20 19.44 -11.83 4.87
C LYS A 20 20.46 -10.88 4.24
N GLN A 21 20.13 -10.25 3.12
CA GLN A 21 21.01 -9.34 2.37
C GLN A 21 20.23 -8.07 1.99
N GLU A 22 19.91 -7.25 2.99
CA GLU A 22 19.22 -5.98 2.75
C GLU A 22 20.23 -4.92 2.28
N THR A 23 20.02 -4.40 1.08
CA THR A 23 20.86 -3.35 0.47
C THR A 23 20.21 -1.98 0.55
N LEU A 24 18.89 -1.93 0.79
CA LEU A 24 18.13 -0.70 0.94
C LEU A 24 18.06 -0.27 2.41
N ARG A 25 17.98 1.04 2.60
CA ARG A 25 17.82 1.63 3.93
C ARG A 25 16.35 1.72 4.32
N ALA A 26 16.09 1.87 5.62
CA ALA A 26 14.74 2.12 6.15
C ALA A 26 14.28 3.58 5.92
N TRP A 27 15.22 4.47 5.60
CA TRP A 27 14.97 5.88 5.33
C TRP A 27 15.73 6.30 4.07
N ASP A 28 15.42 7.45 3.51
CA ASP A 28 16.17 8.06 2.42
C ASP A 28 16.64 9.48 2.74
N ALA A 29 17.27 10.14 1.78
CA ALA A 29 17.79 11.49 1.97
C ALA A 29 16.69 12.53 2.27
N ALA A 30 15.42 12.25 1.95
CA ALA A 30 14.33 13.16 2.25
C ALA A 30 13.93 13.13 3.72
N ASP A 31 14.00 11.96 4.38
CA ASP A 31 13.82 11.87 5.85
C ASP A 31 14.93 12.65 6.56
N GLU A 32 16.20 12.39 6.18
CA GLU A 32 17.37 13.07 6.73
C GLU A 32 17.23 14.59 6.59
N TYR A 33 16.84 15.05 5.39
CA TYR A 33 16.75 16.47 5.10
C TYR A 33 15.60 17.14 5.86
N LEU A 34 14.44 16.49 5.93
CA LEU A 34 13.31 17.00 6.69
C LEU A 34 13.65 17.15 8.17
N LEU A 35 14.23 16.11 8.79
CA LEU A 35 14.62 16.14 10.21
C LEU A 35 15.73 17.16 10.49
N ALA A 36 16.71 17.29 9.60
CA ALA A 36 17.74 18.30 9.70
C ALA A 36 17.18 19.73 9.60
N HIS A 37 16.18 19.95 8.74
CA HIS A 37 15.50 21.24 8.61
C HIS A 37 14.67 21.59 9.85
N LEU A 38 13.99 20.63 10.47
CA LEU A 38 13.22 20.86 11.70
C LEU A 38 14.12 21.23 12.89
N GLY A 39 15.34 20.71 12.94
CA GLY A 39 16.26 20.97 14.05
C GLY A 39 15.66 20.57 15.39
N ASN A 40 15.74 21.48 16.38
CA ASN A 40 15.14 21.32 17.70
C ASN A 40 13.87 22.18 17.90
N GLU A 41 13.45 22.93 16.89
CA GLU A 41 12.32 23.86 16.97
C GLU A 41 11.00 23.15 16.61
N ILE A 42 10.66 22.16 17.42
CA ILE A 42 9.46 21.35 17.28
C ILE A 42 8.54 21.67 18.45
N SER A 43 7.34 22.15 18.14
CA SER A 43 6.31 22.44 19.14
C SER A 43 4.92 22.24 18.53
N GLY A 44 3.93 22.07 19.40
CA GLY A 44 2.55 21.85 19.01
C GLY A 44 2.28 20.41 18.55
N ARG A 45 1.08 20.20 18.01
CA ARG A 45 0.58 18.89 17.61
C ARG A 45 1.10 18.53 16.22
N ILE A 46 1.65 17.32 16.10
CA ILE A 46 2.35 16.86 14.89
C ILE A 46 1.52 15.78 14.19
N LEU A 47 1.37 15.91 12.88
CA LEU A 47 0.89 14.84 12.01
C LEU A 47 2.00 14.40 11.04
N ILE A 48 2.26 13.10 10.98
CA ILE A 48 3.20 12.48 10.06
C ILE A 48 2.40 11.62 9.07
N ILE A 49 2.48 11.92 7.78
CA ILE A 49 1.76 11.18 6.74
C ILE A 49 2.80 10.43 5.89
N ASN A 50 2.55 9.13 5.69
CA ASN A 50 3.34 8.24 4.83
C ASN A 50 4.80 7.99 5.27
N ASP A 51 5.06 7.97 6.57
CA ASP A 51 6.33 7.47 7.10
C ASP A 51 6.43 5.96 6.88
N GLY A 52 7.33 5.58 5.97
CA GLY A 52 7.39 4.23 5.40
C GLY A 52 8.00 3.17 6.32
N PHE A 53 8.92 3.54 7.22
CA PHE A 53 9.53 2.57 8.15
C PHE A 53 9.68 3.13 9.57
N GLY A 54 9.05 4.26 9.90
CA GLY A 54 9.13 4.86 11.22
C GLY A 54 10.32 5.78 11.41
N ALA A 55 10.95 6.29 10.35
CA ALA A 55 12.13 7.15 10.49
C ALA A 55 11.75 8.47 11.17
N LEU A 56 10.67 9.10 10.71
CA LEU A 56 10.14 10.32 11.30
C LEU A 56 9.47 10.01 12.65
N SER A 57 8.78 8.88 12.74
CA SER A 57 8.10 8.43 13.97
C SER A 57 9.07 8.23 15.12
N CYS A 58 10.18 7.52 14.90
CA CYS A 58 11.23 7.34 15.91
C CYS A 58 11.86 8.67 16.31
N ALA A 59 12.22 9.51 15.33
CA ALA A 59 12.87 10.79 15.60
C ALA A 59 11.98 11.78 16.37
N LEU A 60 10.66 11.66 16.22
CA LEU A 60 9.68 12.58 16.77
C LEU A 60 8.85 11.99 17.91
N ALA A 61 9.06 10.73 18.32
CA ALA A 61 8.24 10.02 19.31
C ALA A 61 8.06 10.79 20.63
N ARG A 62 9.10 11.49 21.12
CA ARG A 62 9.04 12.30 22.34
C ARG A 62 8.05 13.47 22.30
N TYR A 63 7.58 13.84 21.10
CA TYR A 63 6.60 14.91 20.90
C TYR A 63 5.17 14.39 20.73
N GLY A 64 4.94 13.07 20.85
CA GLY A 64 3.61 12.48 20.73
C GLY A 64 2.95 12.67 19.36
N PRO A 65 3.62 12.40 18.22
CA PRO A 65 3.02 12.64 16.91
C PRO A 65 1.87 11.67 16.64
N THR A 66 0.87 12.14 15.90
CA THR A 66 -0.05 11.26 15.18
C THR A 66 0.60 10.85 13.86
N ARG A 67 0.56 9.57 13.52
CA ARG A 67 1.04 9.03 12.25
C ARG A 67 -0.11 8.41 11.47
N GLN A 68 -0.23 8.79 10.21
CA GLN A 68 -1.18 8.23 9.27
C GLN A 68 -0.47 7.52 8.11
N SER A 69 -0.95 6.33 7.74
CA SER A 69 -0.50 5.62 6.55
C SER A 69 -1.58 4.67 6.03
N ASP A 70 -1.50 4.37 4.72
CA ASP A 70 -2.30 3.32 4.08
C ASP A 70 -1.66 1.93 4.17
N SER A 71 -0.42 1.85 4.65
CA SER A 71 0.45 0.68 4.50
C SER A 71 0.59 -0.09 5.82
N TYR A 72 0.06 -1.33 5.85
CA TYR A 72 0.26 -2.26 6.98
C TYR A 72 1.74 -2.49 7.29
N LEU A 73 2.55 -2.66 6.25
CA LEU A 73 3.99 -2.88 6.40
C LEU A 73 4.67 -1.64 6.97
N ALA A 74 4.24 -0.43 6.61
CA ALA A 74 4.81 0.78 7.17
C ALA A 74 4.47 0.93 8.66
N ASP A 75 3.24 0.61 9.05
CA ASP A 75 2.78 0.62 10.44
C ASP A 75 3.56 -0.38 11.29
N TRP A 76 3.62 -1.62 10.82
CA TRP A 76 4.40 -2.66 11.49
C TRP A 76 5.89 -2.30 11.56
N SER A 77 6.47 -1.80 10.47
CA SER A 77 7.88 -1.37 10.43
C SER A 77 8.17 -0.26 11.44
N ALA A 78 7.28 0.73 11.55
CA ALA A 78 7.44 1.83 12.47
C ALA A 78 7.39 1.35 13.93
N ARG A 79 6.44 0.48 14.28
CA ARG A 79 6.34 -0.13 15.60
C ARG A 79 7.58 -0.95 15.97
N GLU A 80 8.05 -1.79 15.05
CA GLU A 80 9.25 -2.58 15.28
C GLU A 80 10.51 -1.71 15.42
N ASN A 81 10.60 -0.61 14.68
CA ASN A 81 11.71 0.33 14.83
C ASN A 81 11.61 1.16 16.11
N LEU A 82 10.40 1.54 16.59
CA LEU A 82 10.22 2.16 17.91
C LEU A 82 10.75 1.23 19.01
N LYS A 83 10.28 -0.03 19.02
CA LYS A 83 10.75 -1.06 19.97
C LYS A 83 12.26 -1.26 19.92
N ALA A 84 12.84 -1.33 18.72
CA ALA A 84 14.28 -1.53 18.53
C ALA A 84 15.13 -0.37 19.08
N ASN A 85 14.54 0.80 19.28
CA ASN A 85 15.19 1.98 19.88
C ASN A 85 14.79 2.20 21.35
N GLY A 86 14.05 1.26 21.97
CA GLY A 86 13.58 1.40 23.35
C GLY A 86 12.55 2.52 23.54
N LEU A 87 11.89 2.94 22.46
CA LEU A 87 10.83 3.94 22.49
C LEU A 87 9.49 3.26 22.76
N ASP A 88 8.66 3.90 23.60
CA ASP A 88 7.31 3.44 23.86
C ASP A 88 6.44 3.61 22.60
N GLU A 89 5.79 2.54 22.16
CA GLU A 89 4.84 2.59 21.05
C GLU A 89 3.67 3.53 21.32
N SER A 90 3.29 3.72 22.59
CA SER A 90 2.23 4.65 22.99
C SER A 90 2.61 6.12 22.76
N GLY A 91 3.90 6.40 22.55
CA GLY A 91 4.41 7.73 22.21
C GLY A 91 4.11 8.16 20.77
N VAL A 92 3.52 7.29 19.95
CA VAL A 92 3.04 7.63 18.60
C VAL A 92 1.60 7.14 18.46
N ASP A 93 0.70 8.04 18.11
CA ASP A 93 -0.70 7.70 17.84
C ASP A 93 -0.82 7.23 16.38
N PHE A 94 -1.18 5.95 16.17
CA PHE A 94 -1.27 5.36 14.84
C PHE A 94 -2.71 5.35 14.35
N ILE A 95 -2.96 6.04 13.24
CA ILE A 95 -4.26 6.05 12.55
C ILE A 95 -4.13 5.53 11.12
N GLY A 96 -5.17 4.87 10.62
CA GLY A 96 -5.24 4.37 9.26
C GLY A 96 -5.53 5.47 8.24
N SER A 97 -5.28 5.17 6.97
CA SER A 97 -5.57 6.06 5.83
C SER A 97 -7.06 6.39 5.65
N LEU A 98 -7.97 5.62 6.26
CA LEU A 98 -9.41 5.85 6.21
C LEU A 98 -9.95 6.54 7.48
N ASP A 99 -9.17 6.59 8.55
CA ASP A 99 -9.54 7.25 9.79
C ASP A 99 -9.45 8.77 9.63
N GLU A 100 -10.40 9.51 10.21
CA GLU A 100 -10.40 10.97 10.17
C GLU A 100 -9.41 11.54 11.19
N PRO A 101 -8.43 12.36 10.77
CA PRO A 101 -7.58 13.06 11.71
C PRO A 101 -8.44 13.87 12.69
N GLN A 102 -8.06 13.91 13.96
CA GLN A 102 -8.85 14.62 14.98
C GLN A 102 -8.23 15.97 15.31
N GLY A 103 -9.03 17.02 15.49
CA GLY A 103 -8.56 18.35 15.87
C GLY A 103 -7.64 19.02 14.84
N ALA A 104 -6.90 20.06 15.25
CA ALA A 104 -6.00 20.80 14.38
C ALA A 104 -4.52 20.53 14.69
N TYR A 105 -3.68 20.53 13.66
CA TYR A 105 -2.24 20.25 13.76
C TYR A 105 -1.40 21.50 13.52
N ASP A 106 -0.34 21.68 14.29
CA ASP A 106 0.58 22.81 14.17
C ASP A 106 1.70 22.52 13.16
N LEU A 107 2.13 21.25 13.09
CA LEU A 107 3.15 20.77 12.18
C LEU A 107 2.67 19.53 11.42
N VAL A 108 2.71 19.57 10.10
CA VAL A 108 2.32 18.44 9.25
C VAL A 108 3.45 18.08 8.31
N LEU A 109 3.89 16.83 8.40
CA LEU A 109 5.01 16.26 7.67
C LEU A 109 4.50 15.23 6.68
N ILE A 110 4.66 15.49 5.38
CA ILE A 110 4.10 14.63 4.33
C ILE A 110 5.23 14.04 3.51
N ARG A 111 5.40 12.72 3.59
CA ARG A 111 6.20 12.00 2.60
C ARG A 111 5.42 11.94 1.29
N VAL A 112 5.89 12.65 0.27
CA VAL A 112 5.22 12.71 -1.04
C VAL A 112 5.09 11.31 -1.62
N THR A 113 3.86 10.94 -1.92
CA THR A 113 3.49 9.62 -2.41
C THR A 113 3.86 9.44 -3.87
N LYS A 114 3.85 8.18 -4.34
CA LYS A 114 4.11 7.88 -5.75
C LYS A 114 2.93 8.27 -6.66
N THR A 115 1.72 8.32 -6.11
CA THR A 115 0.47 8.55 -6.84
C THR A 115 -0.10 9.91 -6.46
N LEU A 116 -0.32 10.77 -7.45
CA LEU A 116 -0.96 12.09 -7.21
C LEU A 116 -2.35 11.95 -6.61
N ALA A 117 -3.06 10.86 -6.92
CA ALA A 117 -4.38 10.57 -6.38
C ALA A 117 -4.39 10.43 -4.86
N LEU A 118 -3.45 9.66 -4.30
CA LEU A 118 -3.33 9.53 -2.85
C LEU A 118 -2.95 10.86 -2.21
N LEU A 119 -1.97 11.58 -2.78
CA LEU A 119 -1.58 12.90 -2.27
C LEU A 119 -2.76 13.88 -2.28
N GLU A 120 -3.53 13.96 -3.37
CA GLU A 120 -4.71 14.80 -3.48
C GLU A 120 -5.74 14.47 -2.39
N HIS A 121 -6.05 13.18 -2.21
CA HIS A 121 -6.97 12.73 -1.17
C HIS A 121 -6.50 13.13 0.24
N GLU A 122 -5.22 12.90 0.54
CA GLU A 122 -4.62 13.25 1.84
C GLU A 122 -4.63 14.74 2.09
N LEU A 123 -4.29 15.57 1.09
CA LEU A 123 -4.31 17.03 1.23
C LEU A 123 -5.72 17.56 1.43
N ILE A 124 -6.72 17.04 0.71
CA ILE A 124 -8.13 17.44 0.88
C ILE A 124 -8.60 17.14 2.30
N ARG A 125 -8.33 15.92 2.79
CA ARG A 125 -8.72 15.51 4.15
C ARG A 125 -7.93 16.21 5.24
N LEU A 126 -6.69 16.58 4.97
CA LEU A 126 -5.87 17.34 5.92
C LEU A 126 -6.39 18.77 6.11
N ARG A 127 -6.90 19.39 5.05
CA ARG A 127 -7.17 20.83 5.00
C ARG A 127 -8.09 21.38 6.11
N PRO A 128 -9.15 20.68 6.56
CA PRO A 128 -9.97 21.07 7.71
C PRO A 128 -9.23 21.04 9.07
N HIS A 129 -8.10 20.34 9.14
CA HIS A 129 -7.30 20.17 10.37
C HIS A 129 -6.09 21.11 10.42
N LEU A 130 -6.05 22.13 9.58
CA LEU A 130 -5.00 23.13 9.53
C LEU A 130 -5.48 24.46 10.10
N LYS A 131 -4.63 25.08 10.93
CA LYS A 131 -4.72 26.47 11.37
C LYS A 131 -4.02 27.37 10.36
N PRO A 132 -4.31 28.69 10.32
CA PRO A 132 -3.56 29.62 9.46
C PRO A 132 -2.04 29.56 9.68
N GLU A 133 -1.60 29.27 10.90
CA GLU A 133 -0.18 29.20 11.30
C GLU A 133 0.43 27.80 11.13
N SER A 134 -0.36 26.80 10.69
CA SER A 134 0.13 25.43 10.53
C SER A 134 1.26 25.37 9.51
N ARG A 135 2.35 24.70 9.89
CA ARG A 135 3.50 24.45 9.02
C ARG A 135 3.29 23.13 8.28
N VAL A 136 3.04 23.19 6.98
CA VAL A 136 2.91 21.99 6.14
C VAL A 136 4.18 21.80 5.32
N ILE A 137 4.87 20.69 5.55
CA ILE A 137 6.15 20.37 4.90
C ILE A 137 6.05 19.03 4.17
N GLY A 138 6.11 19.08 2.85
CA GLY A 138 6.27 17.90 2.00
C GLY A 138 7.74 17.53 1.83
N CYS A 139 8.08 16.25 1.81
CA CYS A 139 9.44 15.77 1.52
C CYS A 139 9.43 14.60 0.52
N GLY A 140 10.47 14.54 -0.30
CA GLY A 140 10.66 13.42 -1.23
C GLY A 140 11.99 13.52 -1.98
N MET A 141 12.36 12.43 -2.65
CA MET A 141 13.47 12.47 -3.60
C MET A 141 13.09 13.39 -4.76
N SER A 142 14.02 14.18 -5.31
CA SER A 142 13.74 15.19 -6.34
C SER A 142 13.01 14.63 -7.57
N LYS A 143 13.21 13.35 -7.90
CA LYS A 143 12.50 12.65 -8.98
C LYS A 143 11.01 12.37 -8.70
N GLN A 144 10.55 12.60 -7.48
CA GLN A 144 9.15 12.40 -7.04
C GLN A 144 8.42 13.73 -6.88
N ILE A 145 9.15 14.85 -6.80
CA ILE A 145 8.56 16.18 -6.67
C ILE A 145 8.51 16.81 -8.05
N HIS A 146 7.35 16.70 -8.68
CA HIS A 146 7.07 17.26 -9.99
C HIS A 146 6.27 18.56 -9.88
N THR A 147 6.14 19.29 -10.98
CA THR A 147 5.26 20.48 -11.04
C THR A 147 3.83 20.16 -10.62
N SER A 148 3.31 19.00 -10.99
CA SER A 148 1.98 18.53 -10.59
C SER A 148 1.85 18.30 -9.07
N THR A 149 2.93 17.88 -8.40
CA THR A 149 2.98 17.78 -6.94
C THR A 149 2.80 19.16 -6.32
N LEU A 150 3.56 20.16 -6.78
CA LEU A 150 3.48 21.53 -6.27
C LEU A 150 2.10 22.14 -6.52
N GLN A 151 1.55 21.96 -7.72
CA GLN A 151 0.21 22.43 -8.07
C GLN A 151 -0.88 21.85 -7.17
N LEU A 152 -0.76 20.60 -6.71
CA LEU A 152 -1.69 20.04 -5.73
C LEU A 152 -1.59 20.72 -4.37
N PHE A 153 -0.37 20.94 -3.86
CA PHE A 153 -0.17 21.68 -2.61
C PHE A 153 -0.70 23.12 -2.73
N GLU A 154 -0.42 23.81 -3.83
CA GLU A 154 -0.87 25.18 -4.07
C GLU A 154 -2.38 25.30 -4.16
N ARG A 155 -3.03 24.36 -4.86
CA ARG A 155 -4.47 24.35 -5.03
C ARG A 155 -5.22 24.04 -3.73
N ILE A 156 -4.71 23.13 -2.91
CA ILE A 156 -5.46 22.58 -1.76
C ILE A 156 -5.04 23.23 -0.44
N ILE A 157 -3.73 23.42 -0.23
CA ILE A 157 -3.18 23.96 1.03
C ILE A 157 -2.91 25.45 0.89
N GLY A 158 -2.15 25.85 -0.13
CA GLY A 158 -1.80 27.23 -0.44
C GLY A 158 -0.37 27.42 -0.92
N PRO A 159 0.08 28.69 -1.02
CA PRO A 159 1.31 29.06 -1.72
C PRO A 159 2.51 28.22 -1.29
N THR A 160 3.26 27.71 -2.27
CA THR A 160 4.43 26.86 -2.00
C THR A 160 5.74 27.57 -2.24
N THR A 161 6.73 27.23 -1.42
CA THR A 161 8.15 27.41 -1.73
C THR A 161 8.85 26.06 -1.64
N THR A 162 10.08 25.99 -2.15
CA THR A 162 10.84 24.74 -2.12
C THR A 162 12.25 25.00 -1.63
N SER A 163 12.84 23.99 -1.01
CA SER A 163 14.25 24.01 -0.67
C SER A 163 15.12 23.83 -1.91
N LEU A 164 16.42 24.12 -1.77
CA LEU A 164 17.45 23.60 -2.66
C LEU A 164 17.47 22.07 -2.59
N ALA A 165 17.95 21.43 -3.66
CA ALA A 165 18.12 19.98 -3.65
C ALA A 165 19.33 19.59 -2.78
N HIS A 166 19.14 18.63 -1.88
CA HIS A 166 20.20 18.10 -1.03
C HIS A 166 20.21 16.58 -1.11
N LYS A 167 21.33 15.96 -1.53
CA LYS A 167 21.45 14.51 -1.78
C LYS A 167 20.30 13.94 -2.65
N LYS A 168 19.87 14.71 -3.67
CA LYS A 168 18.71 14.40 -4.53
C LYS A 168 17.37 14.32 -3.78
N ALA A 169 17.25 14.94 -2.61
CA ALA A 169 16.00 15.18 -1.90
C ALA A 169 15.63 16.66 -1.93
N ARG A 170 14.34 16.96 -1.78
CA ARG A 170 13.82 18.33 -1.75
C ARG A 170 12.65 18.42 -0.77
N LEU A 171 12.48 19.59 -0.18
CA LEU A 171 11.35 19.92 0.68
C LEU A 171 10.41 20.89 -0.04
N ILE A 172 9.12 20.76 0.25
CA ILE A 172 8.04 21.66 -0.17
C ILE A 172 7.51 22.30 1.10
N PHE A 173 7.44 23.62 1.16
CA PHE A 173 6.84 24.36 2.26
C PHE A 173 5.56 24.99 1.75
N ALA A 174 4.41 24.64 2.33
CA ALA A 174 3.12 25.18 1.97
C ALA A 174 2.57 26.03 3.12
N ALA A 175 2.22 27.29 2.83
CA ALA A 175 1.49 28.15 3.75
C ALA A 175 -0.02 27.95 3.56
N VAL A 176 -0.78 27.95 4.66
CA VAL A 176 -2.23 27.73 4.61
C VAL A 176 -2.91 28.99 4.06
N GLY A 177 -3.48 28.89 2.86
CA GLY A 177 -4.20 29.99 2.22
C GLY A 177 -5.60 30.16 2.82
N ALA A 178 -5.90 31.32 3.41
CA ALA A 178 -7.16 31.57 4.13
C ALA A 178 -8.41 31.45 3.23
N ASP A 179 -8.32 31.88 1.98
CA ASP A 179 -9.48 32.03 1.07
C ASP A 179 -9.54 30.96 -0.04
N LEU A 180 -8.88 29.82 0.16
CA LEU A 180 -8.87 28.74 -0.83
C LEU A 180 -10.12 27.87 -0.71
N GLU A 181 -10.84 27.74 -1.83
CA GLU A 181 -11.90 26.75 -1.97
C GLU A 181 -11.29 25.35 -2.03
N ILE A 182 -11.66 24.51 -1.07
CA ILE A 182 -11.17 23.14 -0.98
C ILE A 182 -11.94 22.29 -1.99
N PRO A 183 -11.27 21.63 -2.96
CA PRO A 183 -11.98 20.76 -3.88
C PRO A 183 -12.61 19.59 -3.13
N ALA A 184 -13.82 19.21 -3.54
CA ALA A 184 -14.45 17.98 -3.06
C ALA A 184 -13.59 16.76 -3.44
N SER A 185 -13.56 15.75 -2.56
CA SER A 185 -12.83 14.52 -2.84
C SER A 185 -13.53 13.74 -3.95
N SER A 186 -12.79 13.41 -5.01
CA SER A 186 -13.24 12.51 -6.08
C SER A 186 -13.20 11.03 -5.68
N TYR A 187 -12.94 10.73 -4.41
CA TYR A 187 -12.71 9.37 -3.92
C TYR A 187 -13.79 8.94 -2.93
N PRO A 188 -14.26 7.68 -3.01
CA PRO A 188 -13.85 6.65 -3.97
C PRO A 188 -14.37 6.89 -5.39
N VAL A 189 -13.60 6.47 -6.40
CA VAL A 189 -14.01 6.45 -7.81
C VAL A 189 -14.81 5.17 -8.08
N CYS A 190 -15.92 5.29 -8.81
CA CYS A 190 -16.76 4.17 -9.21
C CYS A 190 -16.82 4.03 -10.73
N TYR A 191 -16.66 2.81 -11.25
CA TYR A 191 -16.85 2.52 -12.67
C TYR A 191 -17.40 1.10 -12.90
N PRO A 192 -18.17 0.87 -13.98
CA PRO A 192 -18.74 -0.44 -14.29
C PRO A 192 -17.67 -1.45 -14.72
N LEU A 193 -17.83 -2.70 -14.29
CA LEU A 193 -17.05 -3.81 -14.81
C LEU A 193 -17.65 -4.32 -16.13
N GLU A 194 -16.93 -4.07 -17.23
CA GLU A 194 -17.34 -4.47 -18.59
C GLU A 194 -17.79 -5.94 -18.67
N GLY A 195 -18.94 -6.18 -19.31
CA GLY A 195 -19.51 -7.52 -19.49
C GLY A 195 -20.23 -8.07 -18.26
N THR A 196 -20.46 -7.25 -17.23
CA THR A 196 -21.19 -7.61 -16.00
C THR A 196 -22.07 -6.44 -15.54
N ASP A 197 -22.95 -6.69 -14.57
CA ASP A 197 -23.72 -5.65 -13.89
C ASP A 197 -22.99 -5.07 -12.65
N PHE A 198 -21.74 -5.47 -12.41
CA PHE A 198 -21.00 -5.08 -11.23
C PHE A 198 -20.38 -3.67 -11.36
N GLN A 199 -20.27 -2.98 -10.23
CA GLN A 199 -19.56 -1.71 -10.09
C GLN A 199 -18.29 -1.92 -9.28
N LEU A 200 -17.16 -1.39 -9.76
CA LEU A 200 -15.89 -1.39 -9.03
C LEU A 200 -15.71 -0.06 -8.32
N ILE A 201 -15.47 -0.11 -7.02
CA ILE A 201 -15.27 1.03 -6.13
C ILE A 201 -13.80 1.10 -5.75
N ASN A 202 -13.17 2.27 -5.89
CA ASN A 202 -11.73 2.44 -5.77
C ASN A 202 -11.36 3.68 -4.94
N HIS A 203 -10.75 3.45 -3.78
CA HIS A 203 -10.11 4.51 -3.00
C HIS A 203 -8.82 5.02 -3.65
N ALA A 204 -8.29 6.14 -3.15
CA ALA A 204 -7.27 6.94 -3.82
C ALA A 204 -5.95 6.22 -4.12
N ASN A 205 -5.56 5.25 -3.28
CA ASN A 205 -4.31 4.50 -3.45
C ASN A 205 -4.47 3.15 -4.17
N VAL A 206 -5.67 2.83 -4.67
CA VAL A 206 -5.92 1.53 -5.31
C VAL A 206 -5.29 1.45 -6.69
N PHE A 207 -4.65 0.32 -6.98
CA PHE A 207 -4.05 0.04 -8.28
C PHE A 207 -5.11 0.03 -9.39
N SER A 208 -4.78 0.63 -10.54
CA SER A 208 -5.71 0.69 -11.69
C SER A 208 -7.09 1.29 -11.36
N ARG A 209 -7.12 2.26 -10.44
CA ARG A 209 -8.32 2.95 -9.93
C ARG A 209 -9.30 3.51 -10.97
N ASP A 210 -8.82 3.89 -12.15
CA ASP A 210 -9.64 4.57 -13.18
C ASP A 210 -10.17 3.59 -14.25
N GLN A 211 -9.55 2.42 -14.38
CA GLN A 211 -9.94 1.40 -15.37
C GLN A 211 -9.35 0.04 -15.05
N LEU A 212 -10.07 -1.02 -15.40
CA LEU A 212 -9.62 -2.39 -15.21
C LEU A 212 -8.26 -2.64 -15.90
N ASP A 213 -7.30 -3.15 -15.14
CA ASP A 213 -5.99 -3.55 -15.65
C ASP A 213 -6.11 -4.61 -16.76
N ILE A 214 -5.39 -4.39 -17.85
CA ILE A 214 -5.41 -5.28 -19.02
C ILE A 214 -4.92 -6.68 -18.64
N GLY A 215 -3.93 -6.79 -17.76
CA GLY A 215 -3.44 -8.08 -17.27
C GLY A 215 -4.53 -8.82 -16.50
N THR A 216 -5.21 -8.12 -15.59
CA THR A 216 -6.30 -8.66 -14.77
C THR A 216 -7.43 -9.22 -15.63
N ARG A 217 -7.81 -8.58 -16.75
CA ARG A 217 -8.80 -9.12 -17.71
C ARG A 217 -8.48 -10.54 -18.17
N LEU A 218 -7.21 -10.82 -18.48
CA LEU A 218 -6.79 -12.16 -18.91
C LEU A 218 -6.96 -13.18 -17.77
N LEU A 219 -6.71 -12.79 -16.51
CA LEU A 219 -6.95 -13.64 -15.35
C LEU A 219 -8.44 -13.91 -15.15
N LEU A 220 -9.30 -12.88 -15.23
CA LEU A 220 -10.75 -13.02 -15.00
C LEU A 220 -11.39 -14.06 -15.94
N ALA A 221 -10.98 -14.07 -17.20
CA ALA A 221 -11.45 -15.05 -18.20
C ALA A 221 -10.99 -16.50 -17.92
N HIS A 222 -10.04 -16.68 -17.00
CA HIS A 222 -9.44 -17.97 -16.67
C HIS A 222 -9.45 -18.21 -15.15
N ILE A 223 -10.45 -17.73 -14.43
CA ILE A 223 -10.70 -18.16 -13.05
C ILE A 223 -11.27 -19.59 -13.10
N PRO A 224 -10.82 -20.53 -12.24
CA PRO A 224 -11.39 -21.87 -12.23
C PRO A 224 -12.66 -21.92 -11.37
N ALA A 225 -13.58 -22.79 -11.75
CA ALA A 225 -14.76 -23.14 -10.97
C ALA A 225 -14.70 -24.61 -10.53
N SER A 226 -15.01 -24.89 -9.26
CA SER A 226 -15.12 -26.25 -8.74
C SER A 226 -15.84 -26.27 -7.40
N ASP A 227 -16.72 -27.26 -7.19
CA ASP A 227 -17.33 -27.53 -5.88
C ASP A 227 -16.30 -27.87 -4.79
N GLY A 228 -15.07 -28.25 -5.18
CA GLY A 228 -13.97 -28.50 -4.26
C GLY A 228 -13.33 -27.22 -3.70
N TYR A 229 -13.58 -26.05 -4.27
CA TYR A 229 -13.04 -24.78 -3.78
C TYR A 229 -13.94 -24.19 -2.70
N ARG A 230 -13.66 -24.51 -1.44
CA ARG A 230 -14.42 -24.01 -0.28
C ARG A 230 -13.84 -22.71 0.26
N ASP A 231 -12.50 -22.57 0.24
CA ASP A 231 -11.79 -21.36 0.65
C ASP A 231 -10.97 -20.81 -0.52
N ILE A 232 -11.34 -19.64 -1.02
CA ILE A 232 -10.65 -18.93 -2.11
C ILE A 232 -10.05 -17.64 -1.58
N ILE A 233 -8.76 -17.41 -1.84
CA ILE A 233 -8.07 -16.18 -1.44
C ILE A 233 -7.75 -15.33 -2.68
N ASP A 234 -8.15 -14.07 -2.66
CA ASP A 234 -7.67 -13.01 -3.55
C ASP A 234 -6.48 -12.29 -2.89
N LEU A 235 -5.26 -12.65 -3.31
CA LEU A 235 -4.01 -12.19 -2.72
C LEU A 235 -3.48 -10.93 -3.43
N GLY A 236 -3.46 -9.81 -2.71
CA GLY A 236 -3.23 -8.49 -3.29
C GLY A 236 -4.50 -8.03 -3.99
N CYS A 237 -5.62 -8.03 -3.26
CA CYS A 237 -6.95 -7.94 -3.86
C CYS A 237 -7.23 -6.62 -4.58
N GLY A 238 -6.53 -5.52 -4.27
CA GLY A 238 -6.86 -4.22 -4.86
C GLY A 238 -8.32 -3.86 -4.60
N ASN A 239 -9.09 -3.57 -5.66
CA ASN A 239 -10.55 -3.34 -5.56
C ASN A 239 -11.41 -4.60 -5.46
N GLY A 240 -10.80 -5.79 -5.35
CA GLY A 240 -11.49 -7.06 -5.16
C GLY A 240 -12.11 -7.67 -6.42
N VAL A 241 -11.85 -7.13 -7.62
CA VAL A 241 -12.45 -7.65 -8.86
C VAL A 241 -12.16 -9.14 -9.10
N VAL A 242 -10.96 -9.62 -8.74
CA VAL A 242 -10.57 -11.02 -8.94
C VAL A 242 -11.37 -11.93 -8.01
N GLY A 243 -11.42 -11.61 -6.71
CA GLY A 243 -12.24 -12.35 -5.75
C GLY A 243 -13.74 -12.25 -6.00
N LEU A 244 -14.24 -11.10 -6.49
CA LEU A 244 -15.63 -10.92 -6.90
C LEU A 244 -16.02 -11.89 -8.03
N MET A 245 -15.22 -11.95 -9.09
CA MET A 245 -15.46 -12.86 -10.20
C MET A 245 -15.30 -14.33 -9.80
N ALA A 246 -14.39 -14.62 -8.86
CA ALA A 246 -14.27 -15.95 -8.29
C ALA A 246 -15.50 -16.36 -7.47
N ALA A 247 -16.09 -15.44 -6.71
CA ALA A 247 -17.32 -15.66 -5.97
C ALA A 247 -18.50 -15.98 -6.91
N GLN A 248 -18.64 -15.19 -7.98
CA GLN A 248 -19.69 -15.42 -8.99
C GLN A 248 -19.59 -16.82 -9.62
N GLN A 249 -18.37 -17.29 -9.89
CA GLN A 249 -18.13 -18.62 -10.48
C GLN A 249 -18.20 -19.77 -9.47
N ASN A 250 -18.04 -19.49 -8.18
CA ASN A 250 -18.00 -20.48 -7.10
C ASN A 250 -18.98 -20.06 -5.99
N PRO A 251 -20.30 -20.17 -6.20
CA PRO A 251 -21.32 -19.61 -5.29
C PRO A 251 -21.33 -20.24 -3.88
N ALA A 252 -20.71 -21.41 -3.70
CA ALA A 252 -20.58 -22.08 -2.41
C ALA A 252 -19.28 -21.73 -1.65
N ALA A 253 -18.34 -21.02 -2.29
CA ALA A 253 -17.04 -20.70 -1.70
C ALA A 253 -17.13 -19.58 -0.67
N THR A 254 -16.28 -19.65 0.36
CA THR A 254 -15.91 -18.52 1.21
C THR A 254 -14.72 -17.79 0.59
N LEU A 255 -14.85 -16.47 0.45
CA LEU A 255 -13.84 -15.61 -0.15
C LEU A 255 -13.04 -14.90 0.94
N HIS A 256 -11.74 -14.78 0.73
CA HIS A 256 -10.83 -14.02 1.57
C HIS A 256 -10.11 -12.99 0.72
N PHE A 257 -10.31 -11.72 1.01
CA PHE A 257 -9.67 -10.59 0.34
C PHE A 257 -8.57 -10.06 1.25
N VAL A 258 -7.34 -10.06 0.74
CA VAL A 258 -6.19 -9.59 1.51
C VAL A 258 -5.31 -8.67 0.69
N ASP A 259 -5.00 -7.52 1.29
CA ASP A 259 -4.09 -6.54 0.71
C ASP A 259 -3.24 -5.90 1.81
N GLU A 260 -2.14 -5.30 1.40
CA GLU A 260 -1.27 -4.51 2.28
C GLU A 260 -1.86 -3.11 2.52
N SER A 261 -2.64 -2.61 1.56
CA SER A 261 -3.32 -1.30 1.60
C SER A 261 -4.68 -1.38 2.29
N ALA A 262 -4.91 -0.52 3.29
CA ALA A 262 -6.23 -0.38 3.92
C ALA A 262 -7.29 0.13 2.92
N MET A 263 -6.92 1.06 2.05
CA MET A 263 -7.76 1.56 0.95
C MET A 263 -8.14 0.48 -0.05
N ALA A 264 -7.24 -0.46 -0.37
CA ALA A 264 -7.56 -1.61 -1.20
C ALA A 264 -8.57 -2.53 -0.51
N VAL A 265 -8.33 -2.91 0.73
CA VAL A 265 -9.26 -3.75 1.50
C VAL A 265 -10.67 -3.11 1.58
N ALA A 266 -10.76 -1.81 1.85
CA ALA A 266 -12.03 -1.10 1.86
C ALA A 266 -12.71 -1.04 0.48
N SER A 267 -11.93 -0.90 -0.59
CA SER A 267 -12.41 -0.92 -1.97
C SER A 267 -12.98 -2.29 -2.36
N ALA A 268 -12.28 -3.36 -2.00
CA ALA A 268 -12.76 -4.73 -2.18
C ALA A 268 -14.04 -4.99 -1.39
N GLN A 269 -14.11 -4.52 -0.14
CA GLN A 269 -15.30 -4.66 0.69
C GLN A 269 -16.50 -3.92 0.10
N ALA A 270 -16.33 -2.66 -0.31
CA ALA A 270 -17.40 -1.88 -0.93
C ALA A 270 -17.87 -2.49 -2.25
N THR A 271 -16.93 -2.89 -3.11
CA THR A 271 -17.20 -3.56 -4.40
C THR A 271 -17.99 -4.85 -4.20
N PHE A 272 -17.55 -5.70 -3.26
CA PHE A 272 -18.20 -6.97 -2.98
C PHE A 272 -19.60 -6.76 -2.38
N ALA A 273 -19.76 -5.85 -1.42
CA ALA A 273 -21.05 -5.53 -0.83
C ALA A 273 -22.05 -4.99 -1.87
N GLY A 274 -21.59 -4.18 -2.82
CA GLY A 274 -22.42 -3.65 -3.91
C GLY A 274 -22.82 -4.68 -4.98
N SER A 275 -22.21 -5.87 -4.98
CA SER A 275 -22.47 -6.90 -5.99
C SER A 275 -23.76 -7.71 -5.79
N GLY A 276 -24.29 -7.75 -4.56
CA GLY A 276 -25.43 -8.59 -4.21
C GLY A 276 -25.14 -10.10 -4.13
N LEU A 277 -23.88 -10.53 -4.25
CA LEU A 277 -23.49 -11.93 -4.09
C LEU A 277 -23.67 -12.40 -2.64
N ALA A 278 -24.14 -13.64 -2.46
CA ALA A 278 -24.44 -14.22 -1.15
C ALA A 278 -23.26 -14.98 -0.51
N ASN A 279 -22.10 -15.07 -1.19
CA ASN A 279 -20.96 -15.80 -0.65
C ASN A 279 -20.47 -15.16 0.67
N PRO A 280 -20.07 -15.96 1.66
CA PRO A 280 -19.35 -15.45 2.82
C PRO A 280 -18.02 -14.81 2.36
N ALA A 281 -17.75 -13.58 2.80
CA ALA A 281 -16.52 -12.87 2.47
C ALA A 281 -15.83 -12.32 3.73
N ARG A 282 -14.49 -12.40 3.74
CA ARG A 282 -13.63 -11.86 4.79
C ARG A 282 -12.62 -10.89 4.19
N PHE A 283 -12.37 -9.79 4.86
CA PHE A 283 -11.50 -8.71 4.41
C PHE A 283 -10.43 -8.48 5.47
N SER A 284 -9.16 -8.48 5.08
CA SER A 284 -8.06 -8.32 6.02
C SER A 284 -6.91 -7.55 5.41
N GLN A 285 -6.34 -6.63 6.18
CA GLN A 285 -5.07 -6.01 5.85
C GLN A 285 -3.92 -6.89 6.35
N GLY A 286 -2.82 -7.01 5.60
CA GLY A 286 -1.65 -7.73 6.08
C GLY A 286 -0.49 -7.85 5.11
N ASP A 287 0.65 -8.37 5.59
CA ASP A 287 1.77 -8.73 4.71
C ASP A 287 1.47 -10.05 3.98
N ALA A 288 0.84 -9.91 2.81
CA ALA A 288 0.40 -11.03 1.99
C ALA A 288 -0.39 -12.06 2.83
N LEU A 289 0.08 -13.30 2.94
CA LEU A 289 -0.61 -14.36 3.71
C LEU A 289 0.06 -14.71 5.03
N SER A 290 0.86 -13.81 5.60
CA SER A 290 1.53 -14.02 6.90
C SER A 290 0.57 -14.43 8.02
N GLY A 291 -0.61 -13.80 8.11
CA GLY A 291 -1.65 -14.10 9.12
C GLY A 291 -2.52 -15.32 8.85
N PHE A 292 -2.37 -15.99 7.69
CA PHE A 292 -3.21 -17.14 7.34
C PHE A 292 -2.62 -18.46 7.87
N PRO A 293 -3.44 -19.38 8.39
CA PRO A 293 -2.97 -20.71 8.80
C PRO A 293 -2.40 -21.53 7.63
N PRO A 294 -1.49 -22.49 7.88
CA PRO A 294 -1.12 -23.45 6.85
C PRO A 294 -2.32 -24.33 6.48
N ALA A 295 -2.37 -24.78 5.21
CA ALA A 295 -3.41 -25.69 4.71
C ALA A 295 -4.86 -25.22 4.97
N SER A 296 -5.12 -23.93 4.75
CA SER A 296 -6.43 -23.30 4.95
C SER A 296 -7.10 -22.77 3.67
N ALA A 297 -6.48 -22.92 2.50
CA ALA A 297 -7.04 -22.48 1.23
C ALA A 297 -7.03 -23.57 0.16
N ASP A 298 -8.05 -23.58 -0.70
CA ASP A 298 -8.15 -24.50 -1.84
C ASP A 298 -7.68 -23.84 -3.14
N LEU A 299 -7.93 -22.54 -3.27
CA LEU A 299 -7.52 -21.72 -4.42
C LEU A 299 -6.96 -20.39 -3.93
N ILE A 300 -5.81 -19.98 -4.48
CA ILE A 300 -5.25 -18.64 -4.29
C ILE A 300 -5.08 -18.01 -5.67
N LEU A 301 -5.74 -16.87 -5.87
CA LEU A 301 -5.65 -16.04 -7.05
C LEU A 301 -4.73 -14.85 -6.73
N CYS A 302 -3.82 -14.48 -7.63
CA CYS A 302 -2.91 -13.37 -7.37
C CYS A 302 -2.50 -12.64 -8.66
N ASN A 303 -2.59 -11.30 -8.64
CA ASN A 303 -1.91 -10.41 -9.57
C ASN A 303 -0.79 -9.69 -8.80
N PRO A 304 0.44 -10.24 -8.73
CA PRO A 304 1.50 -9.66 -7.93
C PRO A 304 1.86 -8.24 -8.43
N PRO A 305 2.21 -7.31 -7.53
CA PRO A 305 2.53 -5.95 -7.93
C PRO A 305 3.74 -5.93 -8.87
N PHE A 306 3.63 -5.16 -9.96
CA PHE A 306 4.71 -4.97 -10.91
C PHE A 306 5.24 -3.53 -10.86
N HIS A 307 6.55 -3.39 -10.70
CA HIS A 307 7.28 -2.17 -10.99
C HIS A 307 8.43 -2.57 -11.90
N GLN A 308 8.41 -2.09 -13.15
CA GLN A 308 9.41 -2.44 -14.16
C GLN A 308 10.82 -2.23 -13.60
N GLY A 309 11.60 -3.31 -13.54
CA GLY A 309 13.01 -3.29 -13.15
C GLY A 309 13.31 -3.12 -11.66
N SER A 310 12.32 -3.14 -10.75
CA SER A 310 12.61 -3.04 -9.31
C SER A 310 12.84 -4.41 -8.67
N VAL A 311 14.00 -4.59 -8.04
CA VAL A 311 14.32 -5.75 -7.16
C VAL A 311 13.20 -5.99 -6.14
N VAL A 312 12.61 -4.90 -5.65
CA VAL A 312 11.53 -4.91 -4.65
C VAL A 312 10.29 -5.68 -5.12
N GLY A 313 9.82 -5.45 -6.36
CA GLY A 313 8.63 -6.14 -6.88
C GLY A 313 8.85 -7.65 -7.02
N ASP A 314 10.05 -8.05 -7.44
CA ASP A 314 10.42 -9.46 -7.60
C ASP A 314 10.44 -10.22 -6.26
N GLU A 315 10.92 -9.55 -5.21
CA GLU A 315 10.94 -10.06 -3.84
C GLU A 315 9.54 -10.16 -3.22
N ILE A 316 8.66 -9.19 -3.49
CA ILE A 316 7.27 -9.23 -3.02
C ILE A 316 6.55 -10.42 -3.65
N ALA A 317 6.64 -10.61 -4.97
CA ALA A 317 6.05 -11.74 -5.65
C ALA A 317 6.59 -13.08 -5.12
N TRP A 318 7.91 -13.18 -4.88
CA TRP A 318 8.50 -14.37 -4.28
C TRP A 318 7.93 -14.65 -2.88
N ARG A 319 7.80 -13.63 -2.02
CA ARG A 319 7.20 -13.76 -0.69
C ARG A 319 5.76 -14.25 -0.78
N MET A 320 4.94 -13.63 -1.65
CA MET A 320 3.57 -14.05 -1.93
C MET A 320 3.50 -15.54 -2.34
N PHE A 321 4.36 -16.00 -3.26
CA PHE A 321 4.33 -17.40 -3.71
C PHE A 321 4.75 -18.40 -2.62
N ASN A 322 5.72 -18.05 -1.78
CA ASN A 322 6.13 -18.89 -0.65
C ASN A 322 5.01 -19.02 0.38
N GLN A 323 4.37 -17.92 0.73
CA GLN A 323 3.28 -17.93 1.69
C GLN A 323 2.04 -18.63 1.11
N ALA A 324 1.72 -18.43 -0.18
CA ALA A 324 0.67 -19.18 -0.87
C ALA A 324 0.90 -20.70 -0.79
N ARG A 325 2.14 -21.18 -1.00
CA ARG A 325 2.45 -22.61 -0.88
C ARG A 325 2.21 -23.13 0.53
N ARG A 326 2.52 -22.34 1.56
CA ARG A 326 2.27 -22.71 2.97
C ARG A 326 0.77 -22.83 3.24
N VAL A 327 0.00 -21.85 2.77
CA VAL A 327 -1.44 -21.70 3.06
C VAL A 327 -2.32 -22.65 2.25
N LEU A 328 -1.93 -23.04 1.03
CA LEU A 328 -2.69 -24.02 0.25
C LEU A 328 -2.79 -25.37 0.96
N ARG A 329 -3.94 -26.04 0.83
CA ARG A 329 -4.12 -27.46 1.14
C ARG A 329 -3.40 -28.31 0.10
N THR A 330 -3.12 -29.57 0.42
CA THR A 330 -2.61 -30.52 -0.58
C THR A 330 -3.61 -30.64 -1.73
N GLY A 331 -3.13 -30.53 -2.96
CA GLY A 331 -3.97 -30.45 -4.17
C GLY A 331 -4.52 -29.04 -4.47
N GLY A 332 -4.38 -28.09 -3.54
CA GLY A 332 -4.81 -26.70 -3.73
C GLY A 332 -4.00 -25.99 -4.81
N GLU A 333 -4.63 -25.00 -5.45
CA GLU A 333 -4.10 -24.31 -6.62
C GLU A 333 -3.69 -22.87 -6.32
N LEU A 334 -2.49 -22.49 -6.78
CA LEU A 334 -2.11 -21.10 -6.97
C LEU A 334 -2.26 -20.75 -8.45
N ARG A 335 -3.09 -19.75 -8.78
CA ARG A 335 -3.22 -19.19 -10.14
C ARG A 335 -2.84 -17.73 -10.13
N ILE A 336 -1.89 -17.38 -11.01
CA ILE A 336 -1.31 -16.04 -11.06
C ILE A 336 -1.30 -15.47 -12.46
N ILE A 337 -1.34 -14.15 -12.54
CA ILE A 337 -1.09 -13.38 -13.75
C ILE A 337 0.21 -12.59 -13.57
N GLY A 338 0.99 -12.45 -14.64
CA GLY A 338 2.19 -11.62 -14.62
C GLY A 338 2.65 -11.23 -16.01
N ASN A 339 3.49 -10.20 -16.09
CA ASN A 339 4.15 -9.85 -17.33
C ASN A 339 5.10 -10.98 -17.75
N ARG A 340 5.12 -11.35 -19.05
CA ARG A 340 5.92 -12.48 -19.57
C ARG A 340 7.41 -12.36 -19.24
N HIS A 341 7.97 -11.15 -19.29
CA HIS A 341 9.38 -10.89 -19.02
C HIS A 341 9.81 -11.14 -17.56
N LEU A 342 8.86 -11.27 -16.62
CA LEU A 342 9.16 -11.53 -15.20
C LEU A 342 9.48 -13.01 -14.94
N ASN A 343 9.25 -13.90 -15.92
CA ASN A 343 9.65 -15.31 -15.86
C ASN A 343 9.18 -16.05 -14.60
N TYR A 344 7.98 -15.74 -14.08
CA TYR A 344 7.44 -16.37 -12.87
C TYR A 344 7.33 -17.90 -12.94
N HIS A 345 7.26 -18.48 -14.15
CA HIS A 345 7.32 -19.93 -14.33
C HIS A 345 8.57 -20.58 -13.72
N VAL A 346 9.72 -19.90 -13.72
CA VAL A 346 10.97 -20.39 -13.10
C VAL A 346 10.81 -20.48 -11.58
N LYS A 347 10.25 -19.42 -10.98
CA LYS A 347 9.98 -19.33 -9.53
C LYS A 347 8.97 -20.38 -9.08
N LEU A 348 7.87 -20.50 -9.82
CA LEU A 348 6.82 -21.46 -9.53
C LEU A 348 7.32 -22.90 -9.68
N LYS A 349 8.06 -23.21 -10.74
CA LYS A 349 8.67 -24.54 -10.93
C LYS A 349 9.62 -24.89 -9.78
N ARG A 350 10.43 -23.92 -9.29
CA ARG A 350 11.29 -24.11 -8.13
C ARG A 350 10.51 -24.34 -6.83
N LEU A 351 9.40 -23.62 -6.63
CA LEU A 351 8.62 -23.69 -5.39
C LEU A 351 7.66 -24.88 -5.33
N TYR A 352 6.98 -25.20 -6.42
CA TYR A 352 5.91 -26.20 -6.46
C TYR A 352 6.31 -27.49 -7.18
N CYS A 353 7.49 -27.54 -7.81
CA CYS A 353 7.94 -28.61 -8.71
C CYS A 353 7.03 -28.81 -9.94
N ASN A 354 6.00 -27.99 -10.11
CA ASN A 354 5.07 -27.99 -11.23
C ASN A 354 4.64 -26.56 -11.57
N VAL A 355 4.39 -26.32 -12.85
CA VAL A 355 3.78 -25.10 -13.37
C VAL A 355 3.17 -25.40 -14.73
N ARG A 356 1.98 -24.86 -15.01
CA ARG A 356 1.33 -24.94 -16.31
C ARG A 356 0.91 -23.55 -16.76
N GLN A 357 1.14 -23.24 -18.03
CA GLN A 357 0.55 -22.07 -18.66
C GLN A 357 -0.92 -22.35 -18.95
N VAL A 358 -1.82 -21.52 -18.42
CA VAL A 358 -3.27 -21.60 -18.66
C VAL A 358 -3.63 -20.78 -19.89
N ALA A 359 -3.11 -19.57 -19.97
CA ALA A 359 -3.34 -18.63 -21.07
C ALA A 359 -2.17 -17.66 -21.20
N ALA A 360 -2.04 -17.03 -22.36
CA ALA A 360 -1.06 -15.96 -22.58
C ALA A 360 -1.51 -15.05 -23.72
N ASP A 361 -1.08 -13.79 -23.65
CA ASP A 361 -1.12 -12.86 -24.77
C ASP A 361 0.30 -12.35 -25.09
N ARG A 362 0.41 -11.21 -25.81
CA ARG A 362 1.71 -10.61 -26.14
C ARG A 362 2.50 -10.12 -24.92
N LYS A 363 1.82 -9.65 -23.86
CA LYS A 363 2.41 -8.99 -22.69
C LYS A 363 2.31 -9.82 -21.41
N PHE A 364 1.22 -10.57 -21.22
CA PHE A 364 0.85 -11.23 -19.99
C PHE A 364 0.73 -12.75 -20.14
N VAL A 365 0.86 -13.47 -19.03
CA VAL A 365 0.71 -14.93 -18.94
C VAL A 365 -0.01 -15.32 -17.65
N VAL A 366 -1.03 -16.18 -17.77
CA VAL A 366 -1.68 -16.84 -16.64
C VAL A 366 -1.00 -18.18 -16.41
N LEU A 367 -0.46 -18.37 -15.21
CA LEU A 367 0.20 -19.60 -14.78
C LEU A 367 -0.56 -20.23 -13.62
N LYS A 368 -0.55 -21.56 -13.56
CA LYS A 368 -1.04 -22.30 -12.39
C LYS A 368 -0.02 -23.31 -11.87
N SER A 369 -0.04 -23.51 -10.56
CA SER A 369 0.73 -24.52 -9.84
C SER A 369 -0.10 -25.12 -8.72
N PHE A 370 0.11 -26.40 -8.41
CA PHE A 370 -0.59 -27.11 -7.35
C PHE A 370 0.36 -27.47 -6.21
N LYS A 371 -0.14 -27.46 -4.97
CA LYS A 371 0.63 -27.96 -3.82
C LYS A 371 0.63 -29.49 -3.81
N ALA A 372 1.81 -30.08 -4.03
CA ALA A 372 2.01 -31.52 -3.83
C ALA A 372 1.94 -31.90 -2.34
N GLY A 373 1.57 -33.16 -2.07
CA GLY A 373 1.49 -33.73 -0.72
C GLY A 373 2.83 -33.95 -0.06
#